data_AF-A0A2N1TRZ4-F1
#
_entry.id   AF-A0A2N1TRZ4-F1
#
_cell.length_a   1.000
_cell.length_b   1.000
_cell.length_c   1.000
_cell.angle_alpha   90.00
_cell.angle_beta   90.00
_cell.angle_gamma   90.00
#
_symmetry.space_group_name_H-M   'P 1'
#
loop_
_entity.id
_entity.type
_entity.pdbx_description
1 polymer ?
#
loop_
_entity_poly.entity_id
_entity_poly.type
_entity_poly.pdbx_seq_one_letter_code
_entity_poly.pdbx_strand_id
1 'polypeptide(L)'
;MKKFFSSDKGKRVLIGLGLLALAMTLGYSLQSTLLESGVRWKQAIFFLVVSGTGISGILYIFLARKGLMIGYGIFLYIAIILFFSSIDAGFTSILWALPLIIGPALVNYFAKKKNTSGKIAKKCKSTNKKPNRITGESWSQTKMENAPLLVAKRSSGSIFQVFDLNETLLFYKVGSFFKDIDEKNLKQLENLPQLGKDDFSIDIDNVTALRFHELYSDYDPFDLGINIYTKQKRHFFVTVKANCGERLQQLLQNRIPQKAQQVKSTEPHFVPTLNPRRRKIMRNVYLLVCAFAMVVGLAWSFLEVPYRLIAWLALLPTPLFLLMHYFYPNEVTLAEDKRFAHNRVMVFFALLVSEIPLMIRSYSDFNFQKPGRLILISGLLLVLLLIQAYITSEECRIRKGQLIGLAFILGVYCMSAVSLLNALLDKTPLQEKPAIVQEMRISSGKNQDFYYLDVFTSDQHEYEFRVASYLYERTQIGDTVNVLFYQGAFDIPYAEVEEIP
;
A
#
# COMPACT_ATOMS: atom_id res chain seq x y z
N MET A 1 26.00 -1.62 -25.95
CA MET A 1 25.62 -0.38 -25.23
C MET A 1 24.92 0.67 -26.09
N LYS A 2 25.43 1.07 -27.28
CA LYS A 2 24.79 2.11 -28.13
C LYS A 2 23.29 1.90 -28.39
N LYS A 3 22.84 0.66 -28.64
CA LYS A 3 21.41 0.31 -28.84
C LYS A 3 20.52 0.53 -27.61
N PHE A 4 21.07 0.44 -26.40
CA PHE A 4 20.31 0.68 -25.17
C PHE A 4 20.04 2.16 -25.00
N PHE A 5 21.06 3.00 -25.15
CA PHE A 5 20.95 4.47 -25.01
C PHE A 5 20.13 5.13 -26.12
N SER A 6 20.03 4.50 -27.30
CA SER A 6 19.12 4.97 -28.35
C SER A 6 17.64 4.64 -28.09
N SER A 7 17.34 3.69 -27.19
CA SER A 7 15.97 3.30 -26.85
C SER A 7 15.30 4.30 -25.89
N ASP A 8 13.98 4.43 -25.94
CA ASP A 8 13.22 5.30 -25.03
C ASP A 8 13.46 4.97 -23.54
N LYS A 9 13.70 3.71 -23.22
CA LYS A 9 14.06 3.30 -21.85
C LYS A 9 15.45 3.79 -21.46
N GLY A 10 16.43 3.66 -22.36
CA GLY A 10 17.79 4.16 -22.12
C GLY A 10 17.85 5.67 -21.99
N LYS A 11 17.12 6.42 -22.83
CA LYS A 11 16.98 7.88 -22.70
C LYS A 11 16.35 8.28 -21.36
N ARG A 12 15.34 7.55 -20.87
CA ARG A 12 14.72 7.81 -19.57
C ARG A 12 15.68 7.59 -18.41
N VAL A 13 16.43 6.49 -18.44
CA VAL A 13 17.45 6.19 -17.43
C VAL A 13 18.53 7.27 -17.42
N LEU A 14 19.00 7.70 -18.59
CA LEU A 14 20.06 8.70 -18.69
C LEU A 14 19.62 10.08 -18.18
N ILE A 15 18.39 10.52 -18.50
CA ILE A 15 17.83 11.77 -17.98
C ILE A 15 17.53 11.67 -16.48
N GLY A 16 17.00 10.54 -16.00
CA GLY A 16 16.73 10.33 -14.58
C GLY A 16 18.02 10.32 -13.74
N LEU A 17 19.07 9.67 -14.24
CA LEU A 17 20.41 9.71 -13.64
C LEU A 17 21.02 11.12 -13.72
N GLY A 18 20.80 11.86 -14.81
CA GLY A 18 21.21 13.25 -14.92
C GLY A 18 20.54 14.16 -13.87
N LEU A 19 19.25 13.97 -13.60
CA LEU A 19 18.53 14.68 -12.54
C LEU A 19 19.02 14.30 -11.13
N LEU A 20 19.37 13.03 -10.91
CA LEU A 20 19.99 12.59 -9.66
C LEU A 20 21.38 13.19 -9.46
N ALA A 21 22.21 13.22 -10.51
CA ALA A 21 23.50 13.87 -10.50
C ALA A 21 23.36 15.37 -10.23
N LEU A 22 22.40 16.04 -10.89
CA LEU A 22 22.07 17.44 -10.62
C LEU A 22 21.66 17.66 -9.16
N ALA A 23 20.80 16.79 -8.61
CA ALA A 23 20.38 16.86 -7.21
C ALA A 23 21.56 16.71 -6.24
N MET A 24 22.49 15.78 -6.52
CA MET A 24 23.72 15.63 -5.72
C MET A 24 24.66 16.83 -5.87
N THR A 25 24.77 17.41 -7.05
CA THR A 25 25.63 18.58 -7.30
C THR A 25 25.08 19.83 -6.62
N LEU A 26 23.75 20.05 -6.70
CA LEU A 26 23.05 21.08 -5.95
C LEU A 26 23.16 20.85 -4.45
N GLY A 27 23.04 19.60 -4.00
CA GLY A 27 23.26 19.21 -2.61
C GLY A 27 24.67 19.54 -2.13
N TYR A 28 25.70 19.23 -2.91
CA TYR A 28 27.06 19.54 -2.53
C TYR A 28 27.35 21.05 -2.54
N SER A 29 26.88 21.78 -3.56
CA SER A 29 27.12 23.22 -3.70
C SER A 29 26.34 24.07 -2.70
N LEU A 30 25.12 23.66 -2.34
CA LEU A 30 24.28 24.40 -1.40
C LEU A 30 24.57 24.02 0.05
N GLN A 31 25.22 22.88 0.30
CA GLN A 31 25.57 22.44 1.65
C GLN A 31 26.49 23.45 2.35
N SER A 32 27.58 23.88 1.69
CA SER A 32 28.51 24.85 2.29
C SER A 32 27.87 26.22 2.55
N THR A 33 26.92 26.65 1.71
CA THR A 33 26.30 27.98 1.81
C THR A 33 25.06 28.03 2.71
N LEU A 34 24.30 26.94 2.83
CA LEU A 34 23.04 26.91 3.57
C LEU A 34 23.15 26.24 4.94
N LEU A 35 23.96 25.17 5.10
CA LEU A 35 24.06 24.43 6.36
C LEU A 35 24.93 25.13 7.41
N GLU A 36 25.97 25.86 7.00
CA GLU A 36 26.88 26.56 7.94
C GLU A 36 26.21 27.71 8.70
N SER A 37 25.09 28.26 8.20
CA SER A 37 24.44 29.42 8.83
C SER A 37 23.50 29.08 9.99
N GLY A 38 23.34 27.80 10.36
CA GLY A 38 22.52 27.37 11.51
C GLY A 38 21.01 27.60 11.40
N VAL A 39 20.51 28.25 10.35
CA VAL A 39 19.09 28.61 10.24
C VAL A 39 18.27 27.45 9.65
N ARG A 40 17.38 26.88 10.47
CA ARG A 40 16.49 25.74 10.13
C ARG A 40 15.78 25.89 8.78
N TRP A 41 15.38 27.10 8.38
CA TRP A 41 14.68 27.34 7.11
C TRP A 41 15.57 27.09 5.87
N LYS A 42 16.86 27.43 5.93
CA LYS A 42 17.82 27.21 4.84
C LYS A 42 18.11 25.73 4.65
N GLN A 43 18.18 24.98 5.75
CA GLN A 43 18.27 23.52 5.75
C GLN A 43 17.01 22.88 5.16
N ALA A 44 15.83 23.48 5.43
CA ALA A 44 14.57 23.03 4.85
C ALA A 44 14.52 23.25 3.33
N ILE A 45 14.92 24.43 2.80
CA ILE A 45 15.05 24.66 1.35
C ILE A 45 16.02 23.68 0.71
N PHE A 46 17.17 23.48 1.35
CA PHE A 46 18.20 22.55 0.90
C PHE A 46 17.62 21.14 0.72
N PHE A 47 16.99 20.62 1.78
CA PHE A 47 16.32 19.33 1.74
C PHE A 47 15.25 19.30 0.65
N LEU A 48 14.44 20.35 0.51
CA LEU A 48 13.37 20.44 -0.48
C LEU A 48 13.89 20.38 -1.91
N VAL A 49 14.91 21.17 -2.25
CA VAL A 49 15.49 21.23 -3.60
C VAL A 49 16.16 19.92 -3.96
N VAL A 50 16.95 19.34 -3.05
CA VAL A 50 17.67 18.08 -3.28
C VAL A 50 16.69 16.91 -3.35
N SER A 51 15.77 16.79 -2.39
CA SER A 51 14.79 15.71 -2.36
C SER A 51 13.76 15.84 -3.49
N GLY A 52 13.29 17.05 -3.82
CA GLY A 52 12.36 17.28 -4.93
C GLY A 52 12.95 16.91 -6.28
N THR A 53 14.20 17.27 -6.52
CA THR A 53 14.91 16.94 -7.77
C THR A 53 15.27 15.45 -7.82
N GLY A 54 15.68 14.85 -6.69
CA GLY A 54 15.97 13.43 -6.57
C GLY A 54 14.74 12.54 -6.75
N ILE A 55 13.63 12.86 -6.07
CA ILE A 55 12.34 12.17 -6.19
C ILE A 55 11.82 12.29 -7.63
N SER A 56 11.94 13.48 -8.25
CA SER A 56 11.56 13.67 -9.65
C SER A 56 12.40 12.81 -10.61
N GLY A 57 13.72 12.72 -10.37
CA GLY A 57 14.63 11.86 -11.13
C GLY A 57 14.25 10.38 -11.05
N ILE A 58 14.00 9.89 -9.83
CA ILE A 58 13.57 8.50 -9.58
C ILE A 58 12.22 8.23 -10.25
N LEU A 59 11.23 9.11 -10.03
CA LEU A 59 9.91 8.95 -10.62
C LEU A 59 9.95 9.02 -12.15
N TYR A 60 10.84 9.81 -12.73
CA TYR A 60 11.01 9.89 -14.19
C TYR A 60 11.52 8.56 -14.79
N ILE A 61 12.40 7.84 -14.09
CA ILE A 61 12.89 6.53 -14.53
C ILE A 61 11.72 5.54 -14.70
N PHE A 62 10.77 5.54 -13.76
CA PHE A 62 9.66 4.58 -13.76
C PHE A 62 8.43 5.04 -14.55
N LEU A 63 8.12 6.34 -14.52
CA LEU A 63 6.85 6.89 -15.01
C LEU A 63 7.03 7.89 -16.17
N ALA A 64 8.27 8.06 -16.67
CA ALA A 64 8.62 9.01 -17.71
C ALA A 64 8.14 10.43 -17.36
N ARG A 65 7.73 11.22 -18.37
CA ARG A 65 7.31 12.62 -18.21
C ARG A 65 6.22 12.82 -17.14
N LYS A 66 5.36 11.82 -16.91
CA LYS A 66 4.36 11.87 -15.83
C LYS A 66 5.00 11.81 -14.44
N GLY A 67 6.06 11.01 -14.28
CA GLY A 67 6.82 10.95 -13.03
C GLY A 67 7.50 12.25 -12.68
N LEU A 68 8.05 12.94 -13.67
CA LEU A 68 8.70 14.25 -13.48
C LEU A 68 7.69 15.33 -13.07
N MET A 69 6.51 15.38 -13.71
CA MET A 69 5.45 16.29 -13.31
C MET A 69 4.91 16.00 -11.89
N ILE A 70 4.85 14.71 -11.50
CA ILE A 70 4.46 14.31 -10.14
C ILE A 70 5.53 14.74 -9.13
N GLY A 71 6.80 14.47 -9.42
CA GLY A 71 7.90 14.83 -8.52
C GLY A 71 8.02 16.34 -8.32
N TYR A 72 7.99 17.13 -9.40
CA TYR A 72 8.02 18.59 -9.29
C TYR A 72 6.72 19.16 -8.71
N GLY A 73 5.58 18.48 -8.90
CA GLY A 73 4.33 18.83 -8.24
C GLY A 73 4.41 18.66 -6.72
N ILE A 74 5.02 17.55 -6.25
CA ILE A 74 5.29 17.31 -4.83
C ILE A 74 6.27 18.36 -4.29
N PHE A 75 7.34 18.65 -5.03
CA PHE A 75 8.31 19.68 -4.68
C PHE A 75 7.65 21.07 -4.54
N LEU A 76 6.95 21.53 -5.57
CA LEU A 76 6.26 22.82 -5.57
C LEU A 76 5.26 22.90 -4.41
N TYR A 77 4.57 21.80 -4.12
CA TYR A 77 3.63 21.71 -3.01
C TYR A 77 4.30 21.90 -1.65
N ILE A 78 5.39 21.19 -1.38
CA ILE A 78 6.14 21.33 -0.11
C ILE A 78 6.78 22.73 -0.03
N ALA A 79 7.30 23.26 -1.15
CA ALA A 79 7.90 24.60 -1.20
C ALA A 79 6.86 25.70 -0.92
N ILE A 80 5.64 25.56 -1.45
CA ILE A 80 4.53 26.46 -1.17
C ILE A 80 4.15 26.39 0.31
N ILE A 81 4.06 25.19 0.91
CA ILE A 81 3.78 25.04 2.34
C ILE A 81 4.84 25.74 3.19
N LEU A 82 6.13 25.52 2.89
CA LEU A 82 7.22 26.16 3.65
C LEU A 82 7.29 27.68 3.44
N PHE A 83 7.02 28.15 2.22
CA PHE A 83 6.94 29.58 1.94
C PHE A 83 5.81 30.23 2.75
N PHE A 84 4.64 29.60 2.77
CA PHE A 84 3.49 30.09 3.54
C PHE A 84 3.62 29.91 5.05
N SER A 85 4.43 28.97 5.54
CA SER A 85 4.76 28.84 6.97
C SER A 85 5.78 29.87 7.44
N SER A 86 6.51 30.51 6.52
CA SER A 86 7.47 31.60 6.84
C SER A 86 6.85 33.00 6.91
N ILE A 87 5.57 33.12 6.52
CA ILE A 87 4.81 34.36 6.66
C ILE A 87 4.11 34.29 8.01
N ASP A 88 4.47 35.17 8.95
CA ASP A 88 4.05 35.26 10.37
C ASP A 88 2.52 35.22 10.64
N ALA A 89 1.68 35.16 9.62
CA ALA A 89 0.24 35.03 9.76
C ALA A 89 -0.19 33.55 9.76
N GLY A 90 0.13 32.87 10.86
CA GLY A 90 -0.39 31.54 11.18
C GLY A 90 -1.90 31.45 10.93
N PHE A 91 -2.34 30.35 10.32
CA PHE A 91 -3.72 30.02 9.94
C PHE A 91 -4.26 30.65 8.63
N THR A 92 -4.02 31.93 8.34
CA THR A 92 -4.54 32.55 7.09
C THR A 92 -3.87 32.03 5.83
N SER A 93 -2.58 31.68 5.91
CA SER A 93 -1.81 31.14 4.79
C SER A 93 -2.27 29.72 4.37
N ILE A 94 -2.80 28.93 5.30
CA ILE A 94 -3.40 27.60 5.03
C ILE A 94 -4.72 27.74 4.27
N LEU A 95 -5.54 28.74 4.60
CA LEU A 95 -6.78 29.06 3.88
C LEU A 95 -6.53 29.52 2.44
N TRP A 96 -5.42 30.22 2.19
CA TRP A 96 -5.00 30.61 0.83
C TRP A 96 -4.37 29.46 0.03
N ALA A 97 -3.80 28.45 0.69
CA ALA A 97 -3.26 27.25 0.04
C ALA A 97 -4.37 26.25 -0.37
N LEU A 98 -5.51 26.23 0.32
CA LEU A 98 -6.65 25.35 0.06
C LEU A 98 -7.20 25.43 -1.39
N PRO A 99 -7.38 26.61 -2.01
CA PRO A 99 -7.74 26.73 -3.43
C PRO A 99 -6.69 26.15 -4.40
N LEU A 100 -5.40 26.20 -4.06
CA LEU A 100 -4.32 25.59 -4.85
C LEU A 100 -4.30 24.06 -4.70
N ILE A 101 -4.74 23.54 -3.55
CA ILE A 101 -4.85 22.11 -3.24
C ILE A 101 -6.08 21.49 -3.95
N ILE A 102 -7.23 22.15 -3.82
CA ILE A 102 -8.51 21.63 -4.30
C ILE A 102 -8.72 22.01 -5.78
N GLY A 103 -8.16 23.13 -6.24
CA GLY A 103 -8.32 23.69 -7.59
C GLY A 103 -8.01 22.71 -8.71
N PRO A 104 -6.82 22.08 -8.78
CA PRO A 104 -6.48 21.12 -9.84
C PRO A 104 -7.36 19.87 -9.82
N ALA A 105 -7.81 19.43 -8.63
CA ALA A 105 -8.75 18.32 -8.48
C ALA A 105 -10.16 18.68 -8.97
N LEU A 106 -10.63 19.90 -8.66
CA LEU A 106 -11.91 20.44 -9.15
C LEU A 106 -11.86 20.69 -10.67
N VAL A 107 -10.80 21.29 -11.20
CA VAL A 107 -10.62 21.52 -12.65
C VAL A 107 -10.59 20.19 -13.40
N ASN A 108 -9.87 19.17 -12.92
CA ASN A 108 -9.93 17.84 -13.53
C ASN A 108 -11.30 17.17 -13.38
N TYR A 109 -11.98 17.36 -12.25
CA TYR A 109 -13.33 16.83 -12.04
C TYR A 109 -14.34 17.46 -13.02
N PHE A 110 -14.31 18.77 -13.20
CA PHE A 110 -15.20 19.50 -14.11
C PHE A 110 -14.83 19.31 -15.59
N ALA A 111 -13.54 19.30 -15.94
CA ALA A 111 -13.08 19.03 -17.31
C ALA A 111 -13.48 17.62 -17.78
N LYS A 112 -13.44 16.62 -16.88
CA LYS A 112 -13.84 15.25 -17.19
C LYS A 112 -15.35 15.07 -17.31
N LYS A 113 -16.13 15.88 -16.57
CA LYS A 113 -17.60 15.94 -16.68
C LYS A 113 -18.05 16.58 -18.00
N LYS A 114 -17.29 17.54 -18.55
CA LYS A 114 -17.60 18.18 -19.84
C LYS A 114 -17.36 17.28 -21.05
N ASN A 115 -16.41 16.35 -20.96
CA ASN A 115 -16.11 15.41 -22.06
C ASN A 115 -16.95 14.12 -22.07
N THR A 116 -17.85 13.92 -21.09
CA THR A 116 -18.72 12.73 -21.03
C THR A 116 -20.17 13.00 -21.43
N SER A 117 -20.53 14.23 -21.82
CA SER A 117 -21.89 14.55 -22.30
C SER A 117 -22.12 14.29 -23.81
N GLY A 118 -21.11 13.85 -24.56
CA GLY A 118 -21.19 13.70 -26.02
C GLY A 118 -20.95 12.26 -26.50
N LYS A 119 -21.97 11.41 -26.36
CA LYS A 119 -22.32 10.21 -27.17
C LYS A 119 -23.09 9.23 -26.29
N ILE A 120 -24.36 9.55 -26.07
CA ILE A 120 -25.36 8.58 -25.64
C ILE A 120 -25.50 7.59 -26.80
N ALA A 121 -24.86 6.44 -26.67
CA ALA A 121 -25.14 5.29 -27.51
C ALA A 121 -26.64 4.97 -27.40
N LYS A 122 -27.34 4.95 -28.54
CA LYS A 122 -28.75 4.55 -28.64
C LYS A 122 -28.94 3.24 -27.88
N LYS A 123 -29.72 3.32 -26.81
CA LYS A 123 -30.16 2.20 -25.98
C LYS A 123 -31.03 1.29 -26.87
N CYS A 124 -30.49 0.16 -27.31
CA CYS A 124 -31.30 -0.88 -27.94
C CYS A 124 -32.34 -1.34 -26.91
N LYS A 125 -33.63 -1.07 -27.21
CA LYS A 125 -34.76 -1.55 -26.42
C LYS A 125 -34.83 -3.07 -26.58
N SER A 126 -34.20 -3.80 -25.65
CA SER A 126 -34.50 -5.20 -25.40
C SER A 126 -35.90 -5.29 -24.81
N THR A 127 -36.81 -5.88 -25.55
CA THR A 127 -38.17 -6.22 -25.12
C THR A 127 -38.10 -7.27 -24.02
N ASN A 128 -38.50 -6.88 -22.80
CA ASN A 128 -38.75 -7.78 -21.69
C ASN A 128 -39.89 -8.76 -22.04
N LYS A 129 -39.54 -9.97 -22.47
CA LYS A 129 -40.38 -11.15 -22.24
C LYS A 129 -39.82 -11.84 -21.00
N LYS A 130 -40.62 -11.86 -19.92
CA LYS A 130 -40.36 -12.70 -18.74
C LYS A 130 -40.39 -14.17 -19.20
N PRO A 131 -39.31 -14.94 -19.03
CA PRO A 131 -39.41 -16.38 -19.23
C PRO A 131 -40.22 -17.00 -18.10
N ASN A 132 -41.18 -17.83 -18.47
CA ASN A 132 -41.87 -18.72 -17.54
C ASN A 132 -40.83 -19.57 -16.81
N ARG A 133 -40.92 -19.56 -15.49
CA ARG A 133 -40.09 -20.35 -14.60
C ARG A 133 -40.54 -21.81 -14.73
N ILE A 134 -39.90 -22.54 -15.63
CA ILE A 134 -40.04 -24.00 -15.74
C ILE A 134 -39.23 -24.59 -14.59
N THR A 135 -39.92 -25.16 -13.61
CA THR A 135 -39.33 -26.04 -12.59
C THR A 135 -38.92 -27.35 -13.27
N GLY A 136 -37.69 -27.37 -13.81
CA GLY A 136 -37.10 -28.52 -14.47
C GLY A 136 -36.10 -29.23 -13.57
N GLU A 137 -36.58 -30.03 -12.63
CA GLU A 137 -35.71 -30.85 -11.77
C GLU A 137 -35.42 -32.25 -12.34
N SER A 138 -35.95 -32.63 -13.52
CA SER A 138 -35.67 -33.95 -14.12
C SER A 138 -34.96 -33.92 -15.49
N TRP A 139 -34.67 -32.75 -16.05
CA TRP A 139 -34.01 -32.60 -17.37
C TRP A 139 -32.51 -32.28 -17.30
N SER A 140 -31.94 -32.08 -16.11
CA SER A 140 -30.62 -31.48 -15.94
C SER A 140 -29.44 -32.46 -15.83
N GLN A 141 -29.63 -33.71 -15.39
CA GLN A 141 -28.50 -34.62 -15.17
C GLN A 141 -28.00 -35.31 -16.45
N THR A 142 -28.87 -35.82 -17.31
CA THR A 142 -28.46 -36.60 -18.50
C THR A 142 -27.93 -35.73 -19.66
N LYS A 143 -28.28 -34.44 -19.72
CA LYS A 143 -27.73 -33.50 -20.72
C LYS A 143 -26.41 -32.87 -20.31
N MET A 144 -26.04 -32.91 -19.03
CA MET A 144 -24.79 -32.30 -18.54
C MET A 144 -23.54 -33.11 -18.91
N GLU A 145 -23.66 -34.42 -19.09
CA GLU A 145 -22.53 -35.30 -19.40
C GLU A 145 -21.92 -35.02 -20.79
N ASN A 146 -22.73 -34.51 -21.72
CA ASN A 146 -22.33 -34.13 -23.08
C ASN A 146 -22.29 -32.61 -23.29
N ALA A 147 -22.33 -31.82 -22.21
CA ALA A 147 -22.21 -30.37 -22.34
C ALA A 147 -20.76 -30.01 -22.70
N PRO A 148 -20.56 -29.03 -23.62
CA PRO A 148 -19.22 -28.63 -24.03
C PRO A 148 -18.43 -28.01 -22.87
N LEU A 149 -17.15 -28.33 -22.78
CA LEU A 149 -16.26 -27.76 -21.77
C LEU A 149 -15.93 -26.32 -22.15
N LEU A 150 -16.48 -25.37 -21.39
CA LEU A 150 -16.26 -23.94 -21.62
C LEU A 150 -15.25 -23.37 -20.61
N VAL A 151 -14.28 -22.63 -21.13
CA VAL A 151 -13.26 -21.92 -20.34
C VAL A 151 -13.16 -20.47 -20.76
N ALA A 152 -12.99 -19.55 -19.80
CA ALA A 152 -12.71 -18.15 -20.10
C ALA A 152 -11.22 -17.84 -19.90
N LYS A 153 -10.60 -17.21 -20.90
CA LYS A 153 -9.20 -16.77 -20.83
C LYS A 153 -9.12 -15.40 -20.17
N ARG A 154 -8.65 -15.34 -18.92
CA ARG A 154 -8.70 -14.13 -18.06
C ARG A 154 -8.10 -12.87 -18.68
N SER A 155 -7.03 -12.99 -19.45
CA SER A 155 -6.37 -11.81 -20.06
C SER A 155 -7.22 -11.13 -21.13
N SER A 156 -8.09 -11.87 -21.80
CA SER A 156 -8.89 -11.40 -22.93
C SER A 156 -10.39 -11.34 -22.64
N GLY A 157 -10.86 -12.05 -21.61
CA GLY A 157 -12.29 -12.27 -21.35
C GLY A 157 -12.98 -13.15 -22.40
N SER A 158 -12.25 -13.67 -23.39
CA SER A 158 -12.82 -14.56 -24.42
C SER A 158 -13.12 -15.93 -23.82
N ILE A 159 -14.26 -16.48 -24.18
CA ILE A 159 -14.70 -17.83 -23.81
C ILE A 159 -14.28 -18.78 -24.92
N PHE A 160 -13.79 -19.95 -24.57
CA PHE A 160 -13.34 -21.00 -25.47
C PHE A 160 -14.04 -22.30 -25.14
N GLN A 161 -14.34 -23.08 -26.17
CA GLN A 161 -14.72 -24.47 -26.07
C GLN A 161 -13.48 -25.34 -26.23
N VAL A 162 -13.30 -26.30 -25.31
CA VAL A 162 -12.13 -27.18 -25.26
C VAL A 162 -12.47 -28.52 -25.90
N PHE A 163 -11.62 -28.97 -26.81
CA PHE A 163 -11.66 -30.32 -27.40
C PHE A 163 -10.32 -31.02 -27.21
N ASP A 164 -10.37 -32.34 -27.15
CA ASP A 164 -9.21 -33.22 -27.08
C ASP A 164 -9.16 -34.03 -28.39
N LEU A 165 -8.10 -33.84 -29.19
CA LEU A 165 -7.89 -34.56 -30.43
C LEU A 165 -6.41 -34.95 -30.57
N ASN A 166 -6.12 -36.25 -30.65
CA ASN A 166 -4.80 -36.80 -30.97
C ASN A 166 -3.66 -36.11 -30.20
N GLU A 167 -3.74 -36.14 -28.86
CA GLU A 167 -2.74 -35.57 -27.95
C GLU A 167 -2.64 -34.03 -27.99
N THR A 168 -3.57 -33.35 -28.67
CA THR A 168 -3.64 -31.90 -28.76
C THR A 168 -4.95 -31.39 -28.18
N LEU A 169 -4.84 -30.44 -27.25
CA LEU A 169 -5.99 -29.69 -26.73
C LEU A 169 -6.29 -28.51 -27.65
N LEU A 170 -7.49 -28.48 -28.24
CA LEU A 170 -7.93 -27.42 -29.14
C LEU A 170 -8.87 -26.47 -28.41
N PHE A 171 -8.63 -25.16 -28.52
CA PHE A 171 -9.41 -24.11 -27.88
C PHE A 171 -10.06 -23.21 -28.94
N TYR A 172 -11.35 -23.42 -29.20
CA TYR A 172 -12.12 -22.62 -30.15
C TYR A 172 -12.88 -21.51 -29.45
N LYS A 173 -12.73 -20.27 -29.88
CA LYS A 173 -13.38 -19.11 -29.28
C LYS A 173 -14.89 -19.15 -29.51
N VAL A 174 -15.68 -19.14 -28.44
CA VAL A 174 -17.14 -19.11 -28.50
C VAL A 174 -17.62 -17.84 -29.20
N GLY A 175 -18.48 -18.01 -30.21
CA GLY A 175 -18.92 -16.95 -31.11
C GLY A 175 -18.18 -16.91 -32.46
N SER A 176 -17.17 -17.77 -32.67
CA SER A 176 -16.70 -18.17 -34.00
C SER A 176 -17.66 -19.20 -34.62
N PHE A 177 -17.26 -19.88 -35.71
CA PHE A 177 -18.04 -20.80 -36.55
C PHE A 177 -18.91 -21.85 -35.81
N PHE A 178 -18.68 -22.08 -34.52
CA PHE A 178 -19.26 -23.13 -33.67
C PHE A 178 -20.52 -22.74 -32.88
N LYS A 179 -21.26 -21.70 -33.26
CA LYS A 179 -22.44 -21.28 -32.48
C LYS A 179 -23.56 -22.34 -32.43
N ASP A 180 -23.59 -23.27 -33.40
CA ASP A 180 -24.71 -24.19 -33.64
C ASP A 180 -24.30 -25.69 -33.72
N ILE A 181 -23.07 -26.07 -33.35
CA ILE A 181 -22.59 -27.47 -33.48
C ILE A 181 -22.64 -28.20 -32.13
N ASP A 182 -23.50 -29.21 -32.04
CA ASP A 182 -23.60 -30.14 -30.90
C ASP A 182 -22.44 -31.16 -30.92
N GLU A 183 -22.01 -31.67 -29.75
CA GLU A 183 -20.85 -32.56 -29.58
C GLU A 183 -20.97 -33.85 -30.43
N LYS A 184 -22.20 -34.29 -30.68
CA LYS A 184 -22.51 -35.44 -31.56
C LYS A 184 -22.16 -35.19 -33.03
N ASN A 185 -22.38 -33.98 -33.52
CA ASN A 185 -22.05 -33.61 -34.91
C ASN A 185 -20.54 -33.42 -35.08
N LEU A 186 -19.85 -33.02 -34.02
CA LEU A 186 -18.39 -32.92 -33.97
C LEU A 186 -17.70 -34.29 -34.05
N LYS A 187 -18.22 -35.32 -33.38
CA LYS A 187 -17.66 -36.69 -33.45
C LYS A 187 -17.87 -37.36 -34.81
N GLN A 188 -18.84 -36.90 -35.60
CA GLN A 188 -19.11 -37.39 -36.97
C GLN A 188 -18.33 -36.61 -38.03
N LEU A 189 -17.84 -35.42 -37.72
CA LEU A 189 -16.94 -34.66 -38.57
C LEU A 189 -15.54 -35.30 -38.48
N GLU A 190 -15.22 -36.17 -39.43
CA GLU A 190 -13.85 -36.71 -39.61
C GLU A 190 -12.81 -35.57 -39.75
N ASN A 191 -13.25 -34.36 -40.10
CA ASN A 191 -12.41 -33.17 -40.19
C ASN A 191 -12.96 -32.04 -39.31
N LEU A 192 -12.33 -31.79 -38.17
CA LEU A 192 -12.51 -30.54 -37.44
C LEU A 192 -12.12 -29.37 -38.36
N PRO A 193 -12.87 -28.25 -38.38
CA PRO A 193 -12.49 -27.09 -39.16
C PRO A 193 -11.15 -26.54 -38.66
N GLN A 194 -10.38 -25.95 -39.58
CA GLN A 194 -9.09 -25.36 -39.25
C GLN A 194 -9.25 -24.27 -38.18
N LEU A 195 -8.28 -24.20 -37.25
CA LEU A 195 -8.24 -23.20 -36.19
C LEU A 195 -8.31 -21.78 -36.79
N GLY A 196 -9.26 -20.98 -36.30
CA GLY A 196 -9.35 -19.58 -36.68
C GLY A 196 -8.21 -18.73 -36.09
N LYS A 197 -8.14 -17.47 -36.52
CA LYS A 197 -7.10 -16.51 -36.11
C LYS A 197 -6.98 -16.31 -34.60
N ASP A 198 -8.09 -16.43 -33.88
CA ASP A 198 -8.16 -16.24 -32.42
C ASP A 198 -8.17 -17.57 -31.63
N ASP A 199 -8.25 -18.69 -32.34
CA ASP A 199 -8.22 -20.03 -31.75
C ASP A 199 -6.76 -20.45 -31.52
N PHE A 200 -6.54 -21.45 -30.67
CA PHE A 200 -5.20 -21.96 -30.45
C PHE A 200 -5.23 -23.42 -30.01
N SER A 201 -4.12 -24.11 -30.20
CA SER A 201 -3.89 -25.46 -29.72
C SER A 201 -2.81 -25.48 -28.63
N ILE A 202 -2.89 -26.48 -27.76
CA ILE A 202 -1.86 -26.84 -26.80
C ILE A 202 -1.57 -28.32 -27.00
N ASP A 203 -0.39 -28.59 -27.54
CA ASP A 203 0.17 -29.94 -27.59
C ASP A 203 0.53 -30.40 -26.16
N ILE A 204 0.02 -31.57 -25.77
CA ILE A 204 0.17 -32.14 -24.43
C ILE A 204 1.64 -32.38 -24.08
N ASP A 205 2.46 -32.83 -25.03
CA ASP A 205 3.89 -33.12 -24.83
C ASP A 205 4.71 -31.84 -24.59
N ASN A 206 4.14 -30.70 -24.97
CA ASN A 206 4.74 -29.39 -24.74
C ASN A 206 4.35 -28.78 -23.39
N VAL A 207 3.46 -29.43 -22.62
CA VAL A 207 3.07 -28.97 -21.28
C VAL A 207 4.17 -29.31 -20.27
N THR A 208 4.77 -28.28 -19.69
CA THR A 208 5.83 -28.39 -18.68
C THR A 208 5.31 -28.36 -17.26
N ALA A 209 4.19 -27.68 -17.01
CA ALA A 209 3.52 -27.68 -15.71
C ALA A 209 2.02 -27.41 -15.84
N LEU A 210 1.23 -28.04 -14.97
CA LEU A 210 -0.21 -27.85 -14.83
C LEU A 210 -0.51 -27.47 -13.39
N ARG A 211 -1.30 -26.39 -13.18
CA ARG A 211 -1.72 -25.99 -11.83
C ARG A 211 -3.19 -25.61 -11.80
N PHE A 212 -3.89 -26.12 -10.81
CA PHE A 212 -5.27 -25.79 -10.49
C PHE A 212 -5.31 -24.80 -9.34
N HIS A 213 -6.32 -23.93 -9.34
CA HIS A 213 -6.56 -22.86 -8.37
C HIS A 213 -8.05 -22.86 -8.08
N GLU A 214 -8.47 -23.23 -6.89
CA GLU A 214 -9.88 -23.06 -6.51
C GLU A 214 -10.19 -21.57 -6.42
N LEU A 215 -11.25 -21.16 -7.10
CA LEU A 215 -11.73 -19.78 -7.09
C LEU A 215 -12.85 -19.67 -6.06
N TYR A 216 -12.54 -19.11 -4.89
CA TYR A 216 -13.52 -18.87 -3.85
C TYR A 216 -14.17 -17.51 -4.08
N SER A 217 -15.43 -17.51 -4.51
CA SER A 217 -16.27 -16.32 -4.56
C SER A 217 -17.76 -16.72 -4.60
N ASP A 218 -18.57 -16.14 -3.72
CA ASP A 218 -20.00 -16.47 -3.59
C ASP A 218 -20.82 -16.17 -4.85
N TYR A 219 -20.36 -15.25 -5.71
CA TYR A 219 -21.10 -14.77 -6.88
C TYR A 219 -20.32 -14.82 -8.19
N ASP A 220 -19.07 -15.30 -8.17
CA ASP A 220 -18.33 -15.49 -9.42
C ASP A 220 -18.94 -16.67 -10.16
N PRO A 221 -19.31 -16.56 -11.46
CA PRO A 221 -19.74 -17.69 -12.26
C PRO A 221 -18.61 -18.71 -12.50
N PHE A 222 -17.43 -18.58 -11.89
CA PHE A 222 -16.30 -19.48 -12.08
C PHE A 222 -15.96 -20.28 -10.82
N ASP A 223 -15.53 -21.54 -11.00
CA ASP A 223 -15.18 -22.49 -9.92
C ASP A 223 -13.69 -22.82 -9.89
N LEU A 224 -13.05 -23.05 -11.04
CA LEU A 224 -11.65 -23.49 -11.10
C LEU A 224 -10.80 -22.62 -12.05
N GLY A 225 -9.70 -22.08 -11.53
CA GLY A 225 -8.64 -21.45 -12.29
C GLY A 225 -7.57 -22.47 -12.71
N ILE A 226 -7.19 -22.47 -13.99
CA ILE A 226 -6.26 -23.46 -14.56
C ILE A 226 -5.10 -22.74 -15.22
N ASN A 227 -3.89 -23.01 -14.76
CA ASN A 227 -2.65 -22.57 -15.39
C ASN A 227 -1.98 -23.74 -16.13
N ILE A 228 -1.91 -23.64 -17.46
CA ILE A 228 -1.16 -24.58 -18.30
C ILE A 228 0.12 -23.87 -18.77
N TYR A 229 1.27 -24.37 -18.35
CA TYR A 229 2.58 -23.90 -18.76
C TYR A 229 3.09 -24.78 -19.88
N THR A 230 3.41 -24.17 -21.02
CA THR A 230 4.08 -24.85 -22.13
C THR A 230 5.53 -24.38 -22.21
N LYS A 231 6.35 -25.04 -23.04
CA LYS A 231 7.74 -24.59 -23.31
C LYS A 231 7.82 -23.12 -23.78
N GLN A 232 6.79 -22.61 -24.46
CA GLN A 232 6.82 -21.27 -25.06
C GLN A 232 6.00 -20.24 -24.28
N LYS A 233 4.86 -20.63 -23.70
CA LYS A 233 3.85 -19.69 -23.17
C LYS A 233 3.11 -20.26 -21.97
N ARG A 234 2.59 -19.36 -21.13
CA ARG A 234 1.65 -19.66 -20.06
C ARG A 234 0.23 -19.32 -20.49
N HIS A 235 -0.69 -20.26 -20.31
CA HIS A 235 -2.11 -20.10 -20.55
C HIS A 235 -2.85 -20.13 -19.20
N PHE A 236 -3.68 -19.12 -18.92
CA PHE A 236 -4.51 -19.08 -17.72
C PHE A 236 -5.98 -19.00 -18.08
N PHE A 237 -6.74 -19.95 -17.55
CA PHE A 237 -8.16 -20.14 -17.77
C PHE A 237 -8.92 -20.09 -16.46
N VAL A 238 -10.21 -19.78 -16.56
CA VAL A 238 -11.19 -19.98 -15.48
C VAL A 238 -12.37 -20.75 -16.06
N THR A 239 -12.91 -21.71 -15.32
CA THR A 239 -14.03 -22.58 -15.72
C THR A 239 -15.31 -22.09 -15.11
N VAL A 240 -16.46 -22.29 -15.78
CA VAL A 240 -17.77 -21.82 -15.33
C VAL A 240 -18.39 -22.82 -14.34
N LYS A 241 -18.98 -22.33 -13.25
CA LYS A 241 -19.76 -23.08 -12.24
C LYS A 241 -20.90 -23.85 -12.90
N ALA A 242 -20.64 -25.10 -13.27
CA ALA A 242 -21.59 -26.09 -13.77
C ALA A 242 -20.92 -27.48 -13.91
N ASN A 243 -20.05 -27.85 -12.96
CA ASN A 243 -19.17 -29.03 -13.02
C ASN A 243 -18.15 -29.00 -14.17
N CYS A 244 -18.03 -27.88 -14.91
CA CYS A 244 -17.01 -27.74 -15.97
C CYS A 244 -15.60 -27.74 -15.37
N GLY A 245 -15.41 -27.16 -14.18
CA GLY A 245 -14.12 -27.18 -13.48
C GLY A 245 -13.62 -28.59 -13.22
N GLU A 246 -14.44 -29.41 -12.58
CA GLU A 246 -14.10 -30.80 -12.23
C GLU A 246 -13.89 -31.67 -13.48
N ARG A 247 -14.78 -31.59 -14.48
CA ARG A 247 -14.64 -32.35 -15.73
C ARG A 247 -13.38 -31.98 -16.50
N LEU A 248 -13.07 -30.68 -16.60
CA LEU A 248 -11.85 -30.24 -17.26
C LEU A 248 -10.61 -30.61 -16.45
N GLN A 249 -10.66 -30.55 -15.13
CA GLN A 249 -9.58 -31.03 -14.28
C GLN A 249 -9.30 -32.52 -14.51
N GLN A 250 -10.34 -33.36 -14.51
CA GLN A 250 -10.21 -34.79 -14.80
C GLN A 250 -9.64 -35.03 -16.21
N LEU A 251 -10.15 -34.33 -17.22
CA LEU A 251 -9.63 -34.42 -18.59
C LEU A 251 -8.13 -34.08 -18.64
N LEU A 252 -7.73 -32.97 -18.04
CA LEU A 252 -6.34 -32.54 -18.01
C LEU A 252 -5.45 -33.46 -17.18
N GLN A 253 -5.94 -34.00 -16.07
CA GLN A 253 -5.23 -34.97 -15.24
C GLN A 253 -5.07 -36.35 -15.93
N ASN A 254 -6.02 -36.76 -16.76
CA ASN A 254 -5.93 -38.01 -17.50
C ASN A 254 -4.99 -37.91 -18.71
N ARG A 255 -4.85 -36.70 -19.27
CA ARG A 255 -4.14 -36.47 -20.52
C ARG A 255 -2.73 -35.94 -20.35
N ILE A 256 -2.50 -35.02 -19.42
CA ILE A 256 -1.19 -34.40 -19.24
C ILE A 256 -0.26 -35.35 -18.47
N PRO A 257 1.01 -35.53 -18.87
CA PRO A 257 1.94 -36.42 -18.17
C PRO A 257 2.04 -36.08 -16.67
N GLN A 258 2.07 -37.11 -15.81
CA GLN A 258 2.16 -36.92 -14.35
C GLN A 258 3.35 -36.05 -13.93
N LYS A 259 4.46 -36.07 -14.69
CA LYS A 259 5.63 -35.21 -14.45
C LYS A 259 5.31 -33.71 -14.53
N ALA A 260 4.36 -33.31 -15.38
CA ALA A 260 3.89 -31.93 -15.50
C ALA A 260 2.78 -31.60 -14.48
N GLN A 261 2.12 -32.61 -13.91
CA GLN A 261 1.19 -32.46 -12.80
C GLN A 261 1.94 -32.29 -11.49
N GLN A 262 2.68 -31.19 -11.34
CA GLN A 262 3.22 -30.84 -10.03
C GLN A 262 2.04 -30.51 -9.11
N VAL A 263 1.76 -31.43 -8.19
CA VAL A 263 0.85 -31.26 -7.06
C VAL A 263 1.47 -30.23 -6.10
N LYS A 264 1.45 -28.95 -6.49
CA LYS A 264 1.50 -27.87 -5.52
C LYS A 264 0.07 -27.60 -5.13
N SER A 265 -0.21 -27.79 -3.83
CA SER A 265 -1.54 -27.56 -3.25
C SER A 265 -2.13 -26.28 -3.82
N THR A 266 -3.38 -26.37 -4.23
CA THR A 266 -4.27 -25.24 -4.49
C THR A 266 -4.16 -24.27 -3.31
N GLU A 267 -3.24 -23.29 -3.40
CA GLU A 267 -3.27 -22.18 -2.45
C GLU A 267 -4.62 -21.48 -2.70
N PRO A 268 -5.52 -21.42 -1.72
CA PRO A 268 -6.81 -20.77 -1.90
C PRO A 268 -6.56 -19.32 -2.34
N HIS A 269 -7.15 -18.93 -3.47
CA HIS A 269 -7.06 -17.57 -3.98
C HIS A 269 -8.39 -16.86 -3.70
N PHE A 270 -8.37 -15.95 -2.72
CA PHE A 270 -9.49 -15.05 -2.47
C PHE A 270 -9.66 -14.09 -3.65
N VAL A 271 -10.85 -14.10 -4.27
CA VAL A 271 -11.22 -13.17 -5.34
C VAL A 271 -12.43 -12.35 -4.89
N PRO A 272 -12.23 -11.10 -4.45
CA PRO A 272 -13.31 -10.26 -3.93
C PRO A 272 -14.27 -9.85 -5.06
N THR A 273 -15.56 -9.78 -4.74
CA THR A 273 -16.56 -9.21 -5.64
C THR A 273 -16.49 -7.68 -5.57
N LEU A 274 -16.01 -7.05 -6.64
CA LEU A 274 -15.77 -5.61 -6.65
C LEU A 274 -17.03 -4.84 -7.06
N ASN A 275 -17.53 -3.98 -6.17
CA ASN A 275 -18.49 -2.95 -6.57
C ASN A 275 -17.74 -1.72 -7.13
N PRO A 276 -17.85 -1.38 -8.43
CA PRO A 276 -17.05 -0.32 -9.04
C PRO A 276 -17.37 1.07 -8.48
N ARG A 277 -18.60 1.31 -8.02
CA ARG A 277 -19.00 2.59 -7.40
C ARG A 277 -18.37 2.73 -6.02
N ARG A 278 -18.53 1.72 -5.16
CA ARG A 278 -17.94 1.71 -3.80
C ARG A 278 -16.42 1.80 -3.87
N ARG A 279 -15.78 1.05 -4.76
CA ARG A 279 -14.32 1.12 -4.99
C ARG A 279 -13.85 2.53 -5.34
N LYS A 280 -14.58 3.25 -6.20
CA LYS A 280 -14.23 4.64 -6.56
C LYS A 280 -14.32 5.56 -5.34
N ILE A 281 -15.36 5.41 -4.52
CA ILE A 281 -15.52 6.16 -3.27
C ILE A 281 -14.38 5.83 -2.30
N MET A 282 -14.12 4.53 -2.05
CA MET A 282 -13.05 4.08 -1.17
C MET A 282 -11.67 4.56 -1.62
N ARG A 283 -11.41 4.62 -2.93
CA ARG A 283 -10.17 5.21 -3.45
C ARG A 283 -10.03 6.69 -3.11
N ASN A 284 -11.12 7.46 -3.19
CA ASN A 284 -11.10 8.87 -2.84
C ASN A 284 -10.90 9.07 -1.33
N VAL A 285 -11.61 8.29 -0.51
CA VAL A 285 -11.47 8.29 0.96
C VAL A 285 -10.03 7.95 1.33
N TYR A 286 -9.47 6.88 0.75
CA TYR A 286 -8.07 6.49 0.94
C TYR A 286 -7.09 7.63 0.63
N LEU A 287 -7.26 8.30 -0.52
CA LEU A 287 -6.40 9.42 -0.90
C LEU A 287 -6.54 10.60 0.07
N LEU A 288 -7.75 10.85 0.58
CA LEU A 288 -8.00 11.88 1.59
C LEU A 288 -7.31 11.54 2.92
N VAL A 289 -7.42 10.29 3.40
CA VAL A 289 -6.74 9.85 4.63
C VAL A 289 -5.23 9.90 4.46
N CYS A 290 -4.69 9.51 3.30
CA CYS A 290 -3.25 9.63 3.01
C CYS A 290 -2.80 11.10 3.00
N ALA A 291 -3.55 11.98 2.35
CA ALA A 291 -3.23 13.41 2.32
C ALA A 291 -3.29 14.02 3.72
N PHE A 292 -4.30 13.66 4.52
CA PHE A 292 -4.42 14.06 5.92
C PHE A 292 -3.22 13.57 6.75
N ALA A 293 -2.89 12.28 6.69
CA ALA A 293 -1.76 11.70 7.42
C ALA A 293 -0.43 12.39 7.05
N MET A 294 -0.23 12.67 5.76
CA MET A 294 0.97 13.36 5.29
C MET A 294 1.03 14.82 5.77
N VAL A 295 -0.07 15.58 5.69
CA VAL A 295 -0.11 16.98 6.14
C VAL A 295 0.11 17.07 7.65
N VAL A 296 -0.60 16.26 8.43
CA VAL A 296 -0.47 16.23 9.89
C VAL A 296 0.93 15.77 10.30
N GLY A 297 1.43 14.69 9.69
CA GLY A 297 2.76 14.15 9.96
C GLY A 297 3.87 15.16 9.66
N LEU A 298 3.86 15.80 8.49
CA LEU A 298 4.85 16.81 8.12
C LEU A 298 4.75 18.06 8.99
N ALA A 299 3.53 18.54 9.27
CA ALA A 299 3.35 19.68 10.17
C ALA A 299 3.92 19.37 11.56
N TRP A 300 3.70 18.17 12.08
CA TRP A 300 4.21 17.80 13.39
C TRP A 300 5.73 17.64 13.45
N SER A 301 6.33 17.10 12.38
CA SER A 301 7.76 16.86 12.33
C SER A 301 8.59 18.14 12.13
N PHE A 302 8.02 19.18 11.49
CA PHE A 302 8.81 20.34 11.05
C PHE A 302 8.33 21.69 11.57
N LEU A 303 7.13 21.79 12.14
CA LEU A 303 6.58 23.05 12.61
C LEU A 303 6.37 23.02 14.13
N GLU A 304 6.49 24.19 14.75
CA GLU A 304 6.13 24.42 16.15
C GLU A 304 4.61 24.53 16.26
N VAL A 305 3.95 23.37 16.26
CA VAL A 305 2.48 23.24 16.29
C VAL A 305 1.99 22.94 17.70
N PRO A 306 0.70 23.22 18.01
CA PRO A 306 0.08 22.81 19.26
C PRO A 306 0.19 21.28 19.44
N TYR A 307 1.16 20.85 20.24
CA TYR A 307 1.62 19.46 20.30
C TYR A 307 0.47 18.49 20.55
N ARG A 308 -0.37 18.80 21.54
CA ARG A 308 -1.51 17.95 21.92
C ARG A 308 -2.50 17.73 20.79
N LEU A 309 -2.88 18.79 20.07
CA LEU A 309 -3.85 18.70 18.97
C LEU A 309 -3.30 17.84 17.83
N ILE A 310 -2.07 18.13 17.40
CA ILE A 310 -1.47 17.43 16.26
C ILE A 310 -1.14 15.98 16.60
N ALA A 311 -0.71 15.67 17.84
CA ALA A 311 -0.50 14.31 18.29
C ALA A 311 -1.81 13.48 18.23
N TRP A 312 -2.94 14.03 18.68
CA TRP A 312 -4.25 13.37 18.52
C TRP A 312 -4.60 13.13 17.05
N LEU A 313 -4.40 14.12 16.19
CA LEU A 313 -4.68 13.98 14.76
C LEU A 313 -3.74 12.96 14.09
N ALA A 314 -2.48 12.88 14.53
CA ALA A 314 -1.49 11.95 14.00
C ALA A 314 -1.81 10.50 14.34
N LEU A 315 -2.52 10.24 15.45
CA LEU A 315 -2.96 8.89 15.85
C LEU A 315 -4.15 8.35 15.02
N LEU A 316 -4.89 9.20 14.29
CA LEU A 316 -6.12 8.80 13.58
C LEU A 316 -5.95 7.97 12.29
N PRO A 317 -4.92 8.15 11.44
CA PRO A 317 -4.85 7.47 10.14
C PRO A 317 -4.89 5.94 10.22
N THR A 318 -4.14 5.36 11.15
CA THR A 318 -4.03 3.90 11.35
C THR A 318 -5.38 3.24 11.67
N PRO A 319 -6.13 3.68 12.71
CA PRO A 319 -7.46 3.13 12.97
C PRO A 319 -8.41 3.40 11.82
N LEU A 320 -8.32 4.53 11.11
CA LEU A 320 -9.14 4.80 9.93
C LEU A 320 -8.88 3.79 8.79
N PHE A 321 -7.62 3.45 8.50
CA PHE A 321 -7.30 2.44 7.49
C PHE A 321 -7.78 1.04 7.89
N LEU A 322 -7.64 0.66 9.17
CA LEU A 322 -8.15 -0.61 9.68
C LEU A 322 -9.70 -0.66 9.63
N LEU A 323 -10.38 0.42 10.00
CA LEU A 323 -11.84 0.54 9.88
C LEU A 323 -12.30 0.47 8.42
N MET A 324 -11.58 1.12 7.50
CA MET A 324 -11.85 1.02 6.06
C MET A 324 -11.78 -0.43 5.58
N HIS A 325 -10.77 -1.19 6.02
CA HIS A 325 -10.67 -2.61 5.69
C HIS A 325 -11.81 -3.43 6.33
N TYR A 326 -12.12 -3.17 7.60
CA TYR A 326 -13.18 -3.86 8.33
C TYR A 326 -14.56 -3.69 7.68
N PHE A 327 -14.94 -2.46 7.31
CA PHE A 327 -16.24 -2.18 6.72
C PHE A 327 -16.32 -2.49 5.22
N TYR A 328 -15.18 -2.51 4.53
CA TYR A 328 -15.12 -2.69 3.07
C TYR A 328 -14.04 -3.70 2.65
N PRO A 329 -14.07 -4.96 3.15
CA PRO A 329 -13.01 -5.95 2.89
C PRO A 329 -12.91 -6.33 1.41
N ASN A 330 -14.02 -6.18 0.65
CA ASN A 330 -14.06 -6.40 -0.79
C ASN A 330 -13.45 -5.26 -1.60
N GLU A 331 -13.38 -4.03 -1.07
CA GLU A 331 -12.86 -2.86 -1.78
C GLU A 331 -11.47 -2.44 -1.29
N VAL A 332 -11.13 -2.77 -0.05
CA VAL A 332 -9.90 -2.36 0.64
C VAL A 332 -9.15 -3.60 1.14
N THR A 333 -7.85 -3.64 0.88
CA THR A 333 -7.01 -4.80 1.20
C THR A 333 -5.79 -4.43 2.00
N LEU A 334 -5.42 -5.31 2.93
CA LEU A 334 -4.15 -5.28 3.65
C LEU A 334 -3.01 -5.95 2.86
N ALA A 335 -3.28 -6.47 1.66
CA ALA A 335 -2.26 -7.10 0.82
C ALA A 335 -1.25 -6.07 0.28
N GLU A 336 0.03 -6.42 0.37
CA GLU A 336 1.14 -5.61 -0.14
C GLU A 336 1.27 -5.69 -1.67
N ASP A 337 1.10 -6.88 -2.23
CA ASP A 337 1.35 -7.13 -3.66
C ASP A 337 0.07 -6.91 -4.50
N LYS A 338 0.22 -6.07 -5.53
CA LYS A 338 -0.81 -5.75 -6.55
C LYS A 338 -1.47 -6.98 -7.15
N ARG A 339 -0.74 -8.09 -7.28
CA ARG A 339 -1.27 -9.36 -7.81
C ARG A 339 -2.43 -9.90 -6.97
N PHE A 340 -2.42 -9.65 -5.67
CA PHE A 340 -3.42 -10.12 -4.70
C PHE A 340 -4.43 -9.04 -4.33
N ALA A 341 -4.09 -7.79 -4.59
CA ALA A 341 -5.01 -6.69 -4.41
C ALA A 341 -6.25 -6.81 -5.30
N HIS A 342 -6.16 -7.46 -6.47
CA HIS A 342 -7.31 -7.62 -7.37
C HIS A 342 -8.01 -6.28 -7.70
N ASN A 343 -7.24 -5.21 -7.93
CA ASN A 343 -7.74 -3.84 -8.12
C ASN A 343 -8.46 -3.22 -6.89
N ARG A 344 -8.36 -3.81 -5.70
CA ARG A 344 -8.74 -3.15 -4.45
C ARG A 344 -7.77 -2.03 -4.09
N VAL A 345 -8.20 -1.18 -3.17
CA VAL A 345 -7.37 -0.13 -2.59
C VAL A 345 -6.43 -0.79 -1.57
N MET A 346 -5.12 -0.73 -1.84
CA MET A 346 -4.09 -1.26 -0.94
C MET A 346 -3.78 -0.21 0.12
N VAL A 347 -4.04 -0.52 1.39
CA VAL A 347 -3.75 0.41 2.51
C VAL A 347 -2.43 0.10 3.21
N PHE A 348 -1.82 -1.06 2.94
CA PHE A 348 -0.60 -1.53 3.61
C PHE A 348 0.54 -0.50 3.61
N PHE A 349 0.87 0.06 2.44
CA PHE A 349 1.93 1.07 2.33
C PHE A 349 1.54 2.41 3.00
N ALA A 350 0.26 2.77 2.97
CA ALA A 350 -0.20 4.01 3.59
C ALA A 350 -0.14 3.93 5.12
N LEU A 351 -0.48 2.77 5.69
CA LEU A 351 -0.25 2.45 7.10
C LEU A 351 1.23 2.65 7.46
N LEU A 352 2.15 1.99 6.73
CA LEU A 352 3.58 2.13 7.00
C LEU A 352 4.05 3.58 6.99
N VAL A 353 3.63 4.37 5.99
CA VAL A 353 4.04 5.77 5.87
C VAL A 353 3.41 6.66 6.94
N SER A 354 2.17 6.39 7.37
CA SER A 354 1.54 7.17 8.45
C SER A 354 2.22 6.99 9.80
N GLU A 355 2.90 5.86 10.03
CA GLU A 355 3.58 5.59 11.29
C GLU A 355 4.93 6.29 11.45
N ILE A 356 5.56 6.74 10.36
CA ILE A 356 6.91 7.32 10.42
C ILE A 356 6.98 8.55 11.34
N PRO A 357 6.10 9.56 11.23
CA PRO A 357 6.13 10.73 12.10
C PRO A 357 5.84 10.38 13.57
N LEU A 358 4.88 9.49 13.81
CA LEU A 358 4.54 8.98 15.14
C LEU A 358 5.76 8.30 15.79
N MET A 359 6.43 7.43 15.05
CA MET A 359 7.62 6.72 15.51
C MET A 359 8.75 7.70 15.86
N ILE A 360 9.05 8.64 14.96
CA ILE A 360 10.10 9.63 15.18
C ILE A 360 9.82 10.42 16.45
N ARG A 361 8.60 10.97 16.59
CA ARG A 361 8.23 11.81 17.74
C ARG A 361 8.18 11.02 19.05
N SER A 362 7.61 9.82 19.03
CA SER A 362 7.58 8.97 20.24
C SER A 362 8.98 8.58 20.73
N TYR A 363 9.97 8.49 19.83
CA TYR A 363 11.34 8.15 20.19
C TYR A 363 12.21 9.38 20.53
N SER A 364 11.91 10.55 19.96
CA SER A 364 12.65 11.79 20.24
C SER A 364 12.17 12.51 21.49
N ASP A 365 10.87 12.45 21.78
CA ASP A 365 10.24 13.34 22.74
C ASP A 365 10.20 12.75 24.15
N PHE A 366 10.39 11.43 24.31
CA PHE A 366 10.17 10.76 25.58
C PHE A 366 11.41 9.98 26.04
N ASN A 367 11.98 10.39 27.19
CA ASN A 367 12.94 9.58 27.94
C ASN A 367 12.18 8.71 28.95
N PHE A 368 11.80 7.49 28.54
CA PHE A 368 11.09 6.56 29.42
C PHE A 368 12.01 5.94 30.46
N GLN A 369 11.69 6.10 31.74
CA GLN A 369 12.47 5.53 32.85
C GLN A 369 12.21 4.03 33.04
N LYS A 370 10.96 3.59 32.77
CA LYS A 370 10.52 2.20 32.95
C LYS A 370 9.85 1.68 31.67
N PRO A 371 10.62 1.33 30.62
CA PRO A 371 10.06 0.91 29.33
C PRO A 371 9.29 -0.42 29.40
N GLY A 372 9.48 -1.23 30.44
CA GLY A 372 8.80 -2.53 30.57
C GLY A 372 7.28 -2.45 30.50
N ARG A 373 6.67 -1.44 31.14
CA ARG A 373 5.22 -1.26 31.11
C ARG A 373 4.72 -0.74 29.76
N LEU A 374 5.50 0.11 29.11
CA LEU A 374 5.25 0.56 27.74
C LEU A 374 5.21 -0.64 26.77
N ILE A 375 6.22 -1.51 26.83
CA ILE A 375 6.30 -2.71 25.99
C ILE A 375 5.13 -3.65 26.27
N LEU A 376 4.76 -3.84 27.55
CA LEU A 376 3.64 -4.71 27.93
C LEU A 376 2.31 -4.22 27.36
N ILE A 377 1.97 -2.93 27.55
CA ILE A 377 0.70 -2.36 27.07
C ILE A 377 0.67 -2.34 25.54
N SER A 378 1.78 -1.97 24.91
CA SER A 378 1.91 -1.96 23.45
C SER A 378 1.79 -3.35 22.84
N GLY A 379 2.39 -4.36 23.49
CA GLY A 379 2.30 -5.76 23.11
C GLY A 379 0.87 -6.30 23.22
N LEU A 380 0.15 -5.97 24.31
CA LEU A 380 -1.25 -6.32 24.47
C LEU A 380 -2.11 -5.71 23.35
N LEU A 381 -1.95 -4.41 23.07
CA LEU A 381 -2.67 -3.72 22.00
C LEU A 381 -2.35 -4.32 20.62
N LEU A 382 -1.08 -4.65 20.37
CA LEU A 382 -0.65 -5.31 19.14
C LEU A 382 -1.34 -6.68 18.96
N VAL A 383 -1.38 -7.51 20.00
CA VAL A 383 -2.06 -8.81 19.93
C VAL A 383 -3.55 -8.64 19.60
N LEU A 384 -4.22 -7.66 20.22
CA LEU A 384 -5.63 -7.37 19.93
C LEU A 384 -5.84 -6.95 18.47
N LEU A 385 -5.02 -6.03 17.95
CA LEU A 385 -5.11 -5.59 16.55
C LEU A 385 -4.75 -6.70 15.56
N LEU A 386 -3.82 -7.59 15.90
CA LEU A 386 -3.48 -8.75 15.08
C LEU A 386 -4.58 -9.80 15.05
N ILE A 387 -5.22 -10.08 16.20
CA ILE A 387 -6.40 -10.96 16.25
C ILE A 387 -7.52 -10.38 15.38
N GLN A 388 -7.79 -9.07 15.51
CA GLN A 388 -8.78 -8.39 14.67
C GLN A 388 -8.43 -8.52 13.17
N ALA A 389 -7.18 -8.22 12.79
CA ALA A 389 -6.73 -8.34 11.39
C ALA A 389 -6.81 -9.78 10.88
N TYR A 390 -6.47 -10.76 11.71
CA TYR A 390 -6.53 -12.18 11.36
C TYR A 390 -7.98 -12.67 11.15
N ILE A 391 -8.92 -12.24 11.99
CA ILE A 391 -10.34 -12.60 11.85
C ILE A 391 -10.95 -11.94 10.61
N THR A 392 -10.57 -10.69 10.32
CA THR A 392 -11.23 -9.86 9.30
C THR A 392 -10.61 -9.97 7.90
N SER A 393 -9.32 -10.31 7.80
CA SER A 393 -8.60 -10.45 6.54
C SER A 393 -8.34 -11.92 6.20
N GLU A 394 -9.02 -12.42 5.17
CA GLU A 394 -8.68 -13.70 4.55
C GLU A 394 -7.26 -13.74 4.01
N GLU A 395 -6.74 -12.62 3.51
CA GLU A 395 -5.38 -12.57 2.97
C GLU A 395 -4.33 -12.86 4.04
N CYS A 396 -4.51 -12.30 5.25
CA CYS A 396 -3.63 -12.55 6.38
C CYS A 396 -3.68 -14.01 6.84
N ARG A 397 -4.85 -14.67 6.78
CA ARG A 397 -5.01 -16.09 7.13
C ARG A 397 -4.28 -17.00 6.14
N ILE A 398 -4.41 -16.71 4.84
CA ILE A 398 -3.78 -17.49 3.78
C ILE A 398 -2.26 -17.26 3.78
N ARG A 399 -1.80 -16.04 4.13
CA ARG A 399 -0.40 -15.62 3.99
C ARG A 399 0.19 -15.12 5.30
N LYS A 400 0.82 -16.05 6.01
CA LYS A 400 1.56 -15.76 7.25
C LYS A 400 2.60 -14.64 7.08
N GLY A 401 3.27 -14.55 5.93
CA GLY A 401 4.22 -13.46 5.65
C GLY A 401 3.60 -12.06 5.65
N GLN A 402 2.35 -11.92 5.17
CA GLN A 402 1.63 -10.65 5.21
C GLN A 402 1.24 -10.27 6.64
N LEU A 403 0.87 -11.26 7.47
CA LEU A 403 0.59 -11.04 8.88
C LEU A 403 1.84 -10.57 9.63
N ILE A 404 3.03 -11.10 9.32
CA ILE A 404 4.30 -10.66 9.90
C ILE A 404 4.61 -9.21 9.51
N GLY A 405 4.46 -8.86 8.22
CA GLY A 405 4.67 -7.48 7.76
C GLY A 405 3.70 -6.50 8.43
N LEU A 406 2.44 -6.89 8.58
CA LEU A 406 1.43 -6.09 9.29
C LEU A 406 1.74 -5.99 10.79
N ALA A 407 2.22 -7.06 11.42
CA ALA A 407 2.63 -7.06 12.83
C ALA A 407 3.77 -6.10 13.09
N PHE A 408 4.72 -5.97 12.16
CA PHE A 408 5.79 -4.98 12.26
C PHE A 408 5.23 -3.54 12.23
N ILE A 409 4.38 -3.23 11.24
CA ILE A 409 3.78 -1.89 11.11
C ILE A 409 2.92 -1.55 12.34
N LEU A 410 2.04 -2.46 12.74
CA LEU A 410 1.19 -2.27 13.91
C LEU A 410 1.99 -2.24 15.21
N GLY A 411 3.13 -2.93 15.30
CA GLY A 411 4.01 -2.87 16.46
C GLY A 411 4.60 -1.47 16.64
N VAL A 412 5.07 -0.86 15.55
CA VAL A 412 5.55 0.54 15.55
C VAL A 412 4.42 1.50 15.93
N TYR A 413 3.22 1.33 15.36
CA TYR A 413 2.04 2.12 15.74
C TYR A 413 1.71 1.96 17.21
N CYS A 414 1.59 0.74 17.73
CA CYS A 414 1.20 0.48 19.12
C CYS A 414 2.19 1.10 20.11
N MET A 415 3.49 0.94 19.88
CA MET A 415 4.52 1.59 20.72
C MET A 415 4.34 3.10 20.71
N SER A 416 4.24 3.71 19.53
CA SER A 416 4.10 5.16 19.38
C SER A 416 2.80 5.67 20.00
N ALA A 417 1.69 4.96 19.78
CA ALA A 417 0.37 5.29 20.27
C ALA A 417 0.29 5.20 21.80
N VAL A 418 0.84 4.17 22.41
CA VAL A 418 0.87 4.04 23.88
C VAL A 418 1.76 5.12 24.48
N SER A 419 2.94 5.39 23.91
CA SER A 419 3.81 6.50 24.33
C SER A 419 3.08 7.85 24.32
N LEU A 420 2.40 8.17 23.21
CA LEU A 420 1.69 9.43 23.07
C LEU A 420 0.45 9.51 23.94
N LEU A 421 -0.36 8.46 24.00
CA LEU A 421 -1.54 8.43 24.87
C LEU A 421 -1.15 8.51 26.34
N ASN A 422 -0.02 7.92 26.73
CA ASN A 422 0.52 8.04 28.08
C ASN A 422 0.78 9.50 28.45
N ALA A 423 1.34 10.30 27.54
CA ALA A 423 1.59 11.72 27.77
C ALA A 423 0.32 12.59 27.60
N LEU A 424 -0.48 12.35 26.55
CA LEU A 424 -1.66 13.15 26.23
C LEU A 424 -2.78 13.02 27.26
N LEU A 425 -2.91 11.85 27.88
CA LEU A 425 -3.90 11.58 28.91
C LEU A 425 -3.34 11.80 30.33
N ASP A 426 -2.07 12.20 30.46
CA ASP A 426 -1.46 12.45 31.76
C ASP A 426 -2.09 13.70 32.39
N LYS A 427 -2.63 13.51 33.59
CA LYS A 427 -3.22 14.58 34.41
C LYS A 427 -2.47 14.77 35.72
N THR A 428 -1.38 14.02 35.92
CA THR A 428 -0.60 14.10 37.14
C THR A 428 0.14 15.44 37.18
N PRO A 429 0.27 16.05 38.38
CA PRO A 429 1.02 17.29 38.51
C PRO A 429 2.49 17.04 38.18
N LEU A 430 3.07 17.98 37.44
CA LEU A 430 4.49 17.99 37.09
C LEU A 430 5.36 18.04 38.34
N GLN A 431 6.37 17.18 38.42
CA GLN A 431 7.37 17.23 39.48
C GLN A 431 8.67 17.79 38.91
N GLU A 432 9.00 19.02 39.30
CA GLU A 432 10.23 19.69 38.89
C GLU A 432 11.29 19.45 39.97
N LYS A 433 12.48 18.98 39.55
CA LYS A 433 13.63 18.82 40.44
C LYS A 433 14.85 19.48 39.82
N PRO A 434 15.54 20.39 40.53
CA PRO A 434 16.84 20.86 40.09
C PRO A 434 17.85 19.70 40.15
N ALA A 435 18.67 19.59 39.12
CA ALA A 435 19.72 18.59 39.01
C ALA A 435 21.02 19.23 38.53
N ILE A 436 22.15 18.74 39.04
CA ILE A 436 23.47 19.21 38.64
C ILE A 436 24.01 18.28 37.57
N VAL A 437 24.48 18.84 36.46
CA VAL A 437 25.08 18.07 35.36
C VAL A 437 26.45 17.57 35.81
N GLN A 438 26.60 16.24 35.90
CA GLN A 438 27.85 15.61 36.34
C GLN A 438 28.73 15.19 35.17
N GLU A 439 28.13 14.57 34.15
CA GLU A 439 28.84 14.10 32.96
C GLU A 439 28.06 14.46 31.70
N MET A 440 28.80 14.65 30.60
CA MET A 440 28.27 14.95 29.28
C MET A 440 28.92 14.01 28.28
N ARG A 441 28.13 13.21 27.57
CA ARG A 441 28.64 12.21 26.62
C ARG A 441 28.03 12.35 25.24
N ILE A 442 28.86 12.24 24.21
CA ILE A 442 28.44 12.09 22.82
C ILE A 442 28.64 10.64 22.41
N SER A 443 27.56 9.97 21.99
CA SER A 443 27.65 8.66 21.36
C SER A 443 27.61 8.84 19.85
N SER A 444 28.79 8.76 19.21
CA SER A 444 28.91 8.89 17.77
C SER A 444 28.52 7.62 17.03
N GLY A 445 27.38 7.67 16.34
CA GLY A 445 26.96 6.63 15.41
C GLY A 445 27.45 6.91 13.98
N LYS A 446 27.44 5.87 13.13
CA LYS A 446 27.83 5.99 11.71
C LYS A 446 27.05 7.07 10.94
N ASN A 447 25.83 7.38 11.39
CA ASN A 447 24.90 8.26 10.69
C ASN A 447 24.47 9.50 11.51
N GLN A 448 24.56 9.45 12.84
CA GLN A 448 24.10 10.54 13.71
C GLN A 448 24.73 10.41 15.11
N ASP A 449 25.09 11.56 15.70
CA ASP A 449 25.54 11.67 17.08
C ASP A 449 24.33 11.77 18.03
N PHE A 450 24.42 11.08 19.16
CA PHE A 450 23.45 11.18 20.26
C PHE A 450 24.09 11.85 21.46
N TYR A 451 23.37 12.80 22.06
CA TYR A 451 23.86 13.63 23.16
C TYR A 451 23.20 13.19 24.46
N TYR A 452 24.00 12.93 25.48
CA TYR A 452 23.56 12.45 26.78
C TYR A 452 24.07 13.39 27.88
N LEU A 453 23.21 13.68 28.85
CA LEU A 453 23.56 14.35 30.10
C LEU A 453 23.30 13.38 31.26
N ASP A 454 24.32 13.15 32.08
CA ASP A 454 24.17 12.48 33.36
C ASP A 454 23.99 13.55 34.43
N VAL A 455 22.83 13.53 35.08
CA VAL A 455 22.43 14.57 36.04
C VAL A 455 22.18 13.97 37.41
N PHE A 456 22.59 14.71 38.44
CA PHE A 456 22.42 14.33 39.83
C PHE A 456 21.39 15.22 40.49
N THR A 457 20.24 14.62 40.81
CA THR A 457 19.09 15.33 41.36
C THR A 457 19.24 15.57 42.87
N SER A 458 18.48 16.52 43.40
CA SER A 458 18.48 16.86 44.84
C SER A 458 18.15 15.70 45.78
N ASP A 459 17.52 14.64 45.29
CA ASP A 459 17.21 13.40 46.03
C ASP A 459 18.32 12.35 45.93
N GLN A 460 19.54 12.75 45.52
CA GLN A 460 20.74 11.90 45.46
C GLN A 460 20.64 10.72 44.49
N HIS A 461 19.87 10.87 43.43
CA HIS A 461 19.78 9.88 42.35
C HIS A 461 20.46 10.42 41.09
N GLU A 462 21.09 9.52 40.35
CA GLU A 462 21.72 9.82 39.07
C GLU A 462 20.82 9.35 37.93
N TYR A 463 20.62 10.20 36.93
CA TYR A 463 19.80 9.93 35.77
C TYR A 463 20.55 10.28 34.49
N GLU A 464 20.54 9.36 33.53
CA GLU A 464 21.03 9.59 32.17
C GLU A 464 19.86 10.05 31.29
N PHE A 465 20.00 11.22 30.67
CA PHE A 465 19.00 11.76 29.75
C PHE A 465 19.58 11.95 28.36
N ARG A 466 18.85 11.47 27.35
CA ARG A 466 19.12 11.88 25.98
C ARG A 466 18.52 13.25 25.74
N VAL A 467 19.34 14.17 25.29
CA VAL A 467 18.96 15.57 25.07
C VAL A 467 19.12 15.98 23.62
N ALA A 468 18.47 17.09 23.25
CA ALA A 468 18.68 17.72 21.97
C ALA A 468 20.08 18.35 21.89
N SER A 469 20.66 18.41 20.69
CA SER A 469 22.01 18.95 20.49
C SER A 469 22.15 20.39 20.99
N TYR A 470 21.12 21.22 20.81
CA TYR A 470 21.15 22.62 21.24
C TYR A 470 21.23 22.76 22.77
N LEU A 471 20.57 21.87 23.53
CA LEU A 471 20.61 21.87 24.99
C LEU A 471 22.01 21.43 25.44
N TYR A 472 22.52 20.34 24.84
CA TYR A 472 23.87 19.85 25.10
C TYR A 472 24.96 20.90 24.83
N GLU A 473 24.87 21.67 23.74
CA GLU A 473 25.86 22.70 23.40
C GLU A 473 25.85 23.91 24.34
N ARG A 474 24.75 24.13 25.06
CA ARG A 474 24.57 25.28 25.97
C ARG A 474 24.86 24.94 27.43
N THR A 475 24.68 23.68 27.80
CA THR A 475 24.95 23.19 29.14
C THR A 475 26.44 22.89 29.33
N GLN A 476 26.96 23.11 30.54
CA GLN A 476 28.28 22.70 30.99
C GLN A 476 28.19 21.78 32.22
N ILE A 477 29.22 20.98 32.45
CA ILE A 477 29.35 20.19 33.69
C ILE A 477 29.39 21.17 34.88
N GLY A 478 28.56 20.90 35.89
CA GLY A 478 28.36 21.76 37.06
C GLY A 478 27.16 22.70 36.93
N ASP A 479 26.60 22.88 35.74
CA ASP A 479 25.37 23.66 35.57
C ASP A 479 24.19 22.98 36.27
N THR A 480 23.26 23.80 36.77
CA THR A 480 21.99 23.31 37.29
C THR A 480 20.95 23.36 36.18
N VAL A 481 20.31 22.22 35.92
CA VAL A 481 19.20 22.07 34.97
C VAL A 481 17.94 21.66 35.72
N ASN A 482 16.76 21.92 35.14
CA ASN A 482 15.50 21.42 35.69
C ASN A 482 15.13 20.11 35.02
N VAL A 483 14.90 19.08 35.83
CA VAL A 483 14.37 17.80 35.36
C VAL A 483 12.88 17.74 35.68
N LEU A 484 12.10 17.59 34.62
CA LEU A 484 10.66 17.50 34.63
C LEU A 484 10.24 16.03 34.66
N PHE A 485 9.72 15.56 35.80
CA PHE A 485 9.25 14.19 35.96
C PHE A 485 7.74 14.09 35.76
N TYR A 486 7.34 13.17 34.87
CA TYR A 486 5.94 12.86 34.56
C TYR A 486 5.64 11.42 34.96
N GLN A 487 4.49 11.18 35.60
CA GLN A 487 4.08 9.82 35.95
C GLN A 487 3.55 9.05 34.72
N GLY A 488 2.89 9.75 33.79
CA GLY A 488 2.21 9.15 32.66
C GLY A 488 0.84 8.57 33.01
N ALA A 489 -0.11 8.68 32.10
CA ALA A 489 -1.48 8.18 32.27
C ALA A 489 -1.57 6.67 32.50
N PHE A 490 -0.60 5.91 32.00
CA PHE A 490 -0.52 4.46 32.15
C PHE A 490 0.51 4.03 33.19
N ASP A 491 0.96 4.97 34.04
CA ASP A 491 2.03 4.77 35.02
C ASP A 491 3.33 4.28 34.33
N ILE A 492 3.59 4.90 33.17
CA ILE A 492 4.83 4.79 32.42
C ILE A 492 5.57 6.12 32.63
N PRO A 493 6.46 6.20 33.63
CA PRO A 493 7.15 7.44 33.93
C PRO A 493 8.11 7.82 32.80
N TYR A 494 8.11 9.10 32.47
CA TYR A 494 9.03 9.72 31.53
C TYR A 494 9.52 11.04 32.10
N ALA A 495 10.65 11.52 31.60
CA ALA A 495 11.21 12.79 32.04
C ALA A 495 11.81 13.60 30.89
N GLU A 496 11.87 14.90 31.10
CA GLU A 496 12.43 15.89 30.18
C GLU A 496 13.42 16.77 30.94
N VAL A 497 14.44 17.28 30.25
CA VAL A 497 15.44 18.19 30.82
C VAL A 497 15.27 19.53 30.15
N GLU A 498 15.13 20.58 30.97
CA GLU A 498 15.03 21.96 30.50
C GLU A 498 16.14 22.83 31.14
N GLU A 499 16.59 23.83 30.38
CA GLU A 499 17.45 24.90 30.88
C GLU A 499 16.71 25.71 31.95
N ILE A 500 17.40 26.09 33.03
CA ILE A 500 16.86 27.07 33.97
C ILE A 500 16.94 28.45 33.28
N PRO A 501 15.82 29.19 33.16
CA PRO A 501 15.77 30.45 32.42
C PRO A 501 16.61 31.57 33.03
#